data_AF-A0A7G6YUS4-F1
#
_entry.id   AF-A0A7G6YUS4-F1
#
_cell.length_a   1.000
_cell.length_b   1.000
_cell.length_c   1.000
_cell.angle_alpha   90.00
_cell.angle_beta   90.00
_cell.angle_gamma   90.00
#
_symmetry.space_group_name_H-M   'P 1'
#
loop_
_entity.id
_entity.type
_entity.pdbx_description
1 polymer ?
#
loop_
_entity_poly.entity_id
_entity_poly.type
_entity_poly.pdbx_seq_one_letter_code
_entity_poly.pdbx_strand_id
1 'polypeptide(L)'
;MAKRYFLHALFLMICLPALAQRPKPAAVSLPPADTVYFDRDWERTETLEEVSYARIARHDAAGKTVGTVRDYFYPSWKKQWEGKMASEAPDKPTGLCCGWHENGQVSFRGTYVNGVQQADYRSWRADGREIKCGSKMVEALPLSNASIHCSNCMHSSRKVFIVDIPDGTVGIVYKLDVRDEGQPPVSWSTALAVAAVAGSGGAAAPALLGTAASALVKQGNNAPPTVSTKCHWYITPDEDAAQQFLDTKGTISKDKTILRAALNTPQETRPITLPPGTRRLFVCVNNDNYTTDATATLSVSALVQACK
;
A
#
# COMPACT_ATOMS: atom_id res chain seq x y z
N MET A 1 -54.17 77.66 58.34
CA MET A 1 -52.89 76.91 58.45
C MET A 1 -53.15 75.46 58.06
N ALA A 2 -52.81 75.06 56.84
CA ALA A 2 -53.00 73.69 56.34
C ALA A 2 -51.63 72.99 56.25
N LYS A 3 -51.45 71.93 57.04
CA LYS A 3 -50.22 71.12 57.10
C LYS A 3 -50.07 70.30 55.82
N ARG A 4 -48.92 70.42 55.14
CA ARG A 4 -48.50 69.51 54.06
C ARG A 4 -47.74 68.34 54.69
N TYR A 5 -48.20 67.11 54.49
CA TYR A 5 -47.48 65.90 54.88
C TYR A 5 -46.77 65.32 53.65
N PHE A 6 -45.45 65.17 53.74
CA PHE A 6 -44.58 64.59 52.71
C PHE A 6 -44.49 63.08 52.94
N LEU A 7 -45.17 62.28 52.11
CA LEU A 7 -45.04 60.81 52.11
C LEU A 7 -43.65 60.42 51.58
N HIS A 8 -42.82 59.83 52.45
CA HIS A 8 -41.57 59.17 52.05
C HIS A 8 -41.90 57.71 51.70
N ALA A 9 -41.75 57.33 50.43
CA ALA A 9 -41.85 55.94 49.99
C ALA A 9 -40.51 55.22 50.26
N LEU A 10 -40.51 54.31 51.23
CA LEU A 10 -39.37 53.45 51.56
C LEU A 10 -39.39 52.22 50.63
N PHE A 11 -38.45 52.13 49.68
CA PHE A 11 -38.28 50.94 48.83
C PHE A 11 -37.50 49.87 49.62
N LEU A 12 -38.17 48.80 50.04
CA LEU A 12 -37.54 47.60 50.61
C LEU A 12 -37.00 46.73 49.46
N MET A 13 -35.68 46.66 49.31
CA MET A 13 -35.01 45.70 48.42
C MET A 13 -34.93 44.35 49.11
N ILE A 14 -35.70 43.37 48.61
CA ILE A 14 -35.63 41.97 49.04
C ILE A 14 -34.48 41.30 48.27
N CYS A 15 -33.35 41.07 48.95
CA CYS A 15 -32.26 40.24 48.43
C CYS A 15 -32.57 38.77 48.72
N LEU A 16 -33.01 38.01 47.71
CA LEU A 16 -33.04 36.55 47.74
C LEU A 16 -31.63 36.01 47.43
N PRO A 17 -31.06 35.10 48.25
CA PRO A 17 -29.80 34.46 47.92
C PRO A 17 -30.03 33.45 46.78
N ALA A 18 -29.41 33.67 45.64
CA ALA A 18 -29.35 32.70 44.56
C ALA A 18 -28.49 31.50 45.02
N LEU A 19 -29.12 30.36 45.29
CA LEU A 19 -28.43 29.08 45.48
C LEU A 19 -27.72 28.73 44.17
N ALA A 20 -26.40 28.85 44.15
CA ALA A 20 -25.56 28.36 43.07
C ALA A 20 -25.79 26.85 42.89
N GLN A 21 -26.41 26.45 41.79
CA GLN A 21 -26.51 25.05 41.41
C GLN A 21 -25.10 24.53 41.14
N ARG A 22 -24.64 23.56 41.93
CA ARG A 22 -23.40 22.82 41.68
C ARG A 22 -23.51 22.20 40.28
N PRO A 23 -22.57 22.41 39.35
CA PRO A 23 -22.60 21.74 38.06
C PRO A 23 -22.57 20.23 38.32
N LYS A 24 -23.57 19.54 37.77
CA LYS A 24 -23.67 18.08 37.82
C LYS A 24 -22.35 17.52 37.26
N PRO A 25 -21.61 16.66 38.00
CA PRO A 25 -20.42 16.04 37.44
C PRO A 25 -20.80 15.36 36.14
N ALA A 26 -20.06 15.66 35.07
CA ALA A 26 -20.25 15.03 33.77
C ALA A 26 -20.27 13.52 34.00
N ALA A 27 -21.37 12.86 33.64
CA ALA A 27 -21.45 11.42 33.74
C ALA A 27 -20.30 10.86 32.91
N VAL A 28 -19.39 10.12 33.56
CA VAL A 28 -18.40 9.32 32.84
C VAL A 28 -19.21 8.27 32.09
N SER A 29 -19.50 8.56 30.83
CA SER A 29 -20.14 7.62 29.92
C SER A 29 -19.24 6.40 29.87
N LEU A 30 -19.71 5.27 30.42
CA LEU A 30 -19.03 4.00 30.19
C LEU A 30 -18.91 3.80 28.67
N PRO A 31 -17.75 3.34 28.18
CA PRO A 31 -17.57 3.08 26.76
C PRO A 31 -18.62 2.05 26.30
N PRO A 32 -19.14 2.16 25.06
CA PRO A 32 -20.12 1.20 24.55
C PRO A 32 -19.63 -0.24 24.67
N ALA A 33 -20.54 -1.19 24.92
CA ALA A 33 -20.19 -2.60 25.18
C ALA A 33 -19.36 -3.26 24.06
N ASP A 34 -19.50 -2.77 22.82
CA ASP A 34 -18.80 -3.30 21.64
C ASP A 34 -17.47 -2.55 21.34
N THR A 35 -16.83 -2.00 22.38
CA THR A 35 -15.57 -1.24 22.22
C THR A 35 -14.37 -2.17 22.29
N VAL A 36 -13.51 -2.12 21.27
CA VAL A 36 -12.20 -2.77 21.24
C VAL A 36 -11.11 -1.71 21.25
N TYR A 37 -10.07 -1.90 22.06
CA TYR A 37 -8.96 -0.96 22.21
C TYR A 37 -7.71 -1.42 21.47
N PHE A 38 -6.97 -0.45 20.95
CA PHE A 38 -5.74 -0.66 20.20
C PHE A 38 -4.63 0.29 20.65
N ASP A 39 -3.41 -0.17 20.53
CA ASP A 39 -2.21 0.63 20.77
C ASP A 39 -1.84 1.51 19.56
N ARG A 40 -0.64 2.11 19.58
CA ARG A 40 -0.16 3.00 18.51
C ARG A 40 0.09 2.26 17.18
N ASP A 41 0.31 0.97 17.24
CA ASP A 41 0.62 0.11 16.09
C ASP A 41 -0.64 -0.61 15.56
N TRP A 42 -1.83 -0.27 16.08
CA TRP A 42 -3.11 -0.90 15.78
C TRP A 42 -3.18 -2.38 16.18
N GLU A 43 -2.38 -2.78 17.18
CA GLU A 43 -2.52 -4.08 17.82
C GLU A 43 -3.53 -3.99 18.97
N ARG A 44 -4.31 -5.06 19.16
CA ARG A 44 -5.30 -5.11 20.26
C ARG A 44 -4.55 -5.09 21.58
N THR A 45 -4.95 -4.20 22.49
CA THR A 45 -4.37 -4.11 23.84
C THR A 45 -5.47 -4.05 24.89
N GLU A 46 -5.21 -4.66 26.04
CA GLU A 46 -6.03 -4.56 27.26
C GLU A 46 -5.38 -3.60 28.28
N THR A 47 -4.15 -3.17 28.02
CA THR A 47 -3.39 -2.26 28.89
C THR A 47 -3.85 -0.83 28.63
N LEU A 48 -4.60 -0.26 29.59
CA LEU A 48 -5.18 1.09 29.46
C LEU A 48 -4.16 2.19 29.16
N GLU A 49 -2.91 2.03 29.60
CA GLU A 49 -1.83 3.00 29.42
C GLU A 49 -1.30 3.04 27.96
N GLU A 50 -1.50 1.96 27.21
CA GLU A 50 -1.03 1.82 25.83
C GLU A 50 -2.10 2.21 24.80
N VAL A 51 -3.35 2.35 25.24
CA VAL A 51 -4.51 2.61 24.37
C VAL A 51 -4.35 3.95 23.65
N SER A 52 -4.31 3.87 22.32
CA SER A 52 -4.26 5.02 21.42
C SER A 52 -5.51 5.14 20.57
N TYR A 53 -6.19 4.03 20.30
CA TYR A 53 -7.41 4.01 19.50
C TYR A 53 -8.50 3.13 20.13
N ALA A 54 -9.75 3.46 19.82
CA ALA A 54 -10.90 2.66 20.19
C ALA A 54 -11.79 2.43 18.96
N ARG A 55 -12.15 1.18 18.68
CA ARG A 55 -13.11 0.80 17.64
C ARG A 55 -14.43 0.45 18.29
N ILE A 56 -15.52 0.93 17.71
CA ILE A 56 -16.88 0.50 18.01
C ILE A 56 -17.45 -0.15 16.76
N ALA A 57 -17.66 -1.45 16.83
CA ALA A 57 -18.16 -2.29 15.73
C ALA A 57 -19.21 -3.25 16.28
N ARG A 58 -20.37 -3.35 15.62
CA ARG A 58 -21.37 -4.36 15.97
C ARG A 58 -21.12 -5.64 15.18
N HIS A 59 -21.37 -6.78 15.80
CA HIS A 59 -21.26 -8.09 15.15
C HIS A 59 -22.59 -8.83 15.20
N ASP A 60 -22.85 -9.66 14.19
CA ASP A 60 -23.95 -10.63 14.25
C ASP A 60 -23.57 -11.85 15.10
N ALA A 61 -24.52 -12.79 15.25
CA ALA A 61 -24.28 -14.03 16.01
C ALA A 61 -23.17 -14.93 15.42
N ALA A 62 -22.78 -14.70 14.16
CA ALA A 62 -21.67 -15.39 13.51
C ALA A 62 -20.33 -14.65 13.66
N GLY A 63 -20.30 -13.53 14.39
CA GLY A 63 -19.11 -12.70 14.59
C GLY A 63 -18.78 -11.81 13.39
N LYS A 64 -19.67 -11.70 12.40
CA LYS A 64 -19.45 -10.84 11.23
C LYS A 64 -19.86 -9.41 11.55
N THR A 65 -19.03 -8.46 11.15
CA THR A 65 -19.29 -7.03 11.34
C THR A 65 -20.57 -6.59 10.61
N VAL A 66 -21.46 -5.92 11.34
CA VAL A 66 -22.74 -5.40 10.83
C VAL A 66 -22.81 -3.88 11.00
N GLY A 67 -23.21 -3.21 9.93
CA GLY A 67 -23.46 -1.77 9.96
C GLY A 67 -22.18 -0.95 9.77
N THR A 68 -22.10 0.17 10.48
CA THR A 68 -20.99 1.13 10.36
C THR A 68 -20.05 0.96 11.53
N VAL A 69 -18.79 0.67 11.22
CA VAL A 69 -17.68 0.63 12.16
C VAL A 69 -17.13 2.04 12.32
N ARG A 70 -16.76 2.41 13.54
CA ARG A 70 -16.24 3.73 13.88
C ARG A 70 -15.02 3.58 14.76
N ASP A 71 -13.94 4.23 14.36
CA ASP A 71 -12.72 4.29 15.15
C ASP A 71 -12.53 5.70 15.69
N TYR A 72 -11.93 5.79 16.86
CA TYR A 72 -11.74 7.02 17.62
C TYR A 72 -10.32 7.13 18.14
N PHE A 73 -9.82 8.35 18.20
CA PHE A 73 -8.61 8.68 18.96
C PHE A 73 -8.93 8.57 20.45
N TYR A 74 -8.13 7.84 21.22
CA TYR A 74 -8.24 7.77 22.67
C TYR A 74 -7.15 8.63 23.32
N PRO A 75 -7.41 9.33 24.43
CA PRO A 75 -8.67 9.42 25.20
C PRO A 75 -9.63 10.51 24.70
N SER A 76 -9.31 11.20 23.60
CA SER A 76 -10.08 12.37 23.16
C SER A 76 -11.48 12.02 22.62
N TRP A 77 -11.72 10.75 22.27
CA TRP A 77 -12.94 10.23 21.63
C TRP A 77 -13.34 10.98 20.37
N LYS A 78 -12.38 11.65 19.72
CA LYS A 78 -12.61 12.26 18.41
C LYS A 78 -12.63 11.17 17.36
N LYS A 79 -13.57 11.27 16.43
CA LYS A 79 -13.69 10.32 15.32
C LYS A 79 -12.39 10.31 14.51
N GLN A 80 -11.83 9.13 14.30
CA GLN A 80 -10.64 8.88 13.51
C GLN A 80 -11.02 8.24 12.17
N TRP A 81 -12.00 7.34 12.17
CA TRP A 81 -12.46 6.65 10.96
C TRP A 81 -13.92 6.21 11.06
N GLU A 82 -14.58 6.12 9.91
CA GLU A 82 -15.95 5.63 9.78
C GLU A 82 -16.16 4.97 8.41
N GLY A 83 -16.75 3.78 8.41
CA GLY A 83 -17.04 3.06 7.18
C GLY A 83 -17.68 1.71 7.43
N LYS A 84 -17.84 0.93 6.37
CA LYS A 84 -18.24 -0.49 6.47
C LYS A 84 -17.01 -1.37 6.30
N MET A 85 -17.03 -2.53 6.93
CA MET A 85 -15.95 -3.52 6.82
C MET A 85 -16.49 -4.85 6.31
N ALA A 86 -15.73 -5.49 5.42
CA ALA A 86 -15.96 -6.87 4.99
C ALA A 86 -15.28 -7.88 5.93
N SER A 87 -14.19 -7.47 6.60
CA SER A 87 -13.46 -8.23 7.62
C SER A 87 -12.66 -7.25 8.51
N GLU A 88 -12.44 -7.61 9.77
CA GLU A 88 -11.61 -6.88 10.75
C GLU A 88 -10.24 -7.54 11.00
N ALA A 89 -9.99 -8.71 10.42
CA ALA A 89 -8.77 -9.47 10.65
C ALA A 89 -8.42 -10.32 9.40
N PRO A 90 -7.67 -9.77 8.42
CA PRO A 90 -7.19 -8.39 8.36
C PRO A 90 -8.31 -7.40 8.00
N ASP A 91 -8.13 -6.14 8.37
CA ASP A 91 -9.05 -5.05 8.04
C ASP A 91 -9.26 -4.93 6.52
N LYS A 92 -10.52 -5.09 6.09
CA LYS A 92 -10.95 -4.98 4.69
C LYS A 92 -12.14 -4.04 4.59
N PRO A 93 -11.93 -2.71 4.53
CA PRO A 93 -13.01 -1.74 4.34
C PRO A 93 -13.74 -1.95 3.01
N THR A 94 -15.02 -1.59 2.99
CA THR A 94 -15.88 -1.70 1.81
C THR A 94 -16.91 -0.57 1.78
N GLY A 95 -17.28 -0.12 0.58
CA GLY A 95 -18.16 1.04 0.39
C GLY A 95 -17.49 2.37 0.74
N LEU A 96 -18.30 3.40 0.97
CA LEU A 96 -17.82 4.73 1.30
C LEU A 96 -17.21 4.76 2.72
N CYS A 97 -15.95 5.16 2.80
CA CYS A 97 -15.22 5.30 4.05
C CYS A 97 -14.65 6.73 4.16
N CYS A 98 -14.58 7.22 5.39
CA CYS A 98 -14.03 8.54 5.73
C CYS A 98 -13.07 8.41 6.91
N GLY A 99 -11.98 9.16 6.86
CA GLY A 99 -11.01 9.31 7.95
C GLY A 99 -10.86 10.78 8.35
N TRP A 100 -10.47 11.02 9.59
CA TRP A 100 -10.26 12.35 10.15
C TRP A 100 -8.93 12.44 10.88
N HIS A 101 -8.35 13.62 10.83
CA HIS A 101 -7.22 14.01 11.67
C HIS A 101 -7.71 14.29 13.09
N GLU A 102 -6.82 14.27 14.08
CA GLU A 102 -7.17 14.54 15.48
C GLU A 102 -7.68 15.97 15.73
N ASN A 103 -7.42 16.90 14.80
CA ASN A 103 -8.02 18.23 14.82
C ASN A 103 -9.47 18.27 14.29
N GLY A 104 -10.03 17.13 13.89
CA GLY A 104 -11.40 16.99 13.38
C GLY A 104 -11.57 17.30 11.88
N GLN A 105 -10.51 17.71 11.18
CA GLN A 105 -10.55 17.89 9.73
C GLN A 105 -10.50 16.53 9.03
N VAL A 106 -11.11 16.44 7.84
CA VAL A 106 -11.09 15.21 7.03
C VAL A 106 -9.66 14.89 6.63
N SER A 107 -9.21 13.65 6.85
CA SER A 107 -7.92 13.16 6.39
C SER A 107 -8.05 12.42 5.06
N PHE A 108 -9.12 11.66 4.87
CA PHE A 108 -9.44 11.04 3.58
C PHE A 108 -10.92 10.71 3.45
N ARG A 109 -11.35 10.50 2.21
CA ARG A 109 -12.69 10.07 1.85
C ARG A 109 -12.64 9.33 0.51
N GLY A 110 -13.30 8.19 0.43
CA GLY A 110 -13.39 7.45 -0.83
C GLY A 110 -14.11 6.12 -0.68
N THR A 111 -14.39 5.50 -1.82
CA THR A 111 -14.97 4.17 -1.86
C THR A 111 -13.88 3.12 -1.79
N TYR A 112 -14.15 2.04 -1.08
CA TYR A 112 -13.30 0.85 -0.99
C TYR A 112 -14.05 -0.38 -1.47
N VAL A 113 -13.33 -1.33 -2.06
CA VAL A 113 -13.84 -2.66 -2.40
C VAL A 113 -12.83 -3.68 -1.87
N ASN A 114 -13.24 -4.45 -0.85
CA ASN A 114 -12.39 -5.46 -0.20
C ASN A 114 -11.01 -4.94 0.23
N GLY A 115 -10.96 -3.73 0.80
CA GLY A 115 -9.71 -3.08 1.22
C GLY A 115 -8.99 -2.28 0.14
N VAL A 116 -9.43 -2.32 -1.12
CA VAL A 116 -8.79 -1.58 -2.23
C VAL A 116 -9.51 -0.26 -2.49
N GLN A 117 -8.75 0.85 -2.48
CA GLN A 117 -9.23 2.19 -2.81
C GLN A 117 -9.72 2.28 -4.26
N GLN A 118 -10.85 2.96 -4.46
CA GLN A 118 -11.43 3.24 -5.77
C GLN A 118 -11.07 4.65 -6.27
N ALA A 119 -11.48 4.97 -7.50
CA ALA A 119 -11.08 6.19 -8.20
C ALA A 119 -11.55 7.51 -7.57
N ASP A 120 -12.58 7.45 -6.73
CA ASP A 120 -13.15 8.58 -6.00
C ASP A 120 -12.37 8.93 -4.72
N TYR A 121 -11.35 8.12 -4.36
CA TYR A 121 -10.53 8.36 -3.17
C TYR A 121 -9.78 9.70 -3.23
N ARG A 122 -9.88 10.46 -2.15
CA ARG A 122 -9.20 11.74 -1.95
C ARG A 122 -8.63 11.78 -0.53
N SER A 123 -7.51 12.49 -0.36
CA SER A 123 -6.86 12.67 0.93
C SER A 123 -6.43 14.13 1.12
N TRP A 124 -6.33 14.54 2.38
CA TRP A 124 -6.04 15.91 2.78
C TRP A 124 -5.04 15.93 3.94
N ARG A 125 -4.20 16.97 4.00
CA ARG A 125 -3.33 17.26 5.13
C ARG A 125 -4.14 17.76 6.33
N ALA A 126 -3.51 17.78 7.51
CA ALA A 126 -4.11 18.31 8.72
C ALA A 126 -4.41 19.81 8.68
N ASP A 127 -3.96 20.54 7.65
CA ASP A 127 -4.31 21.94 7.40
C ASP A 127 -5.45 22.11 6.38
N GLY A 128 -6.04 21.01 5.92
CA GLY A 128 -7.14 20.97 4.96
C GLY A 128 -6.71 21.05 3.49
N ARG A 129 -5.42 21.14 3.18
CA ARG A 129 -4.95 21.10 1.79
C ARG A 129 -5.09 19.70 1.21
N GLU A 130 -5.75 19.60 0.06
CA GLU A 130 -5.91 18.35 -0.68
C GLU A 130 -4.55 17.83 -1.17
N ILE A 131 -4.27 16.56 -0.91
CA ILE A 131 -3.06 15.88 -1.38
C ILE A 131 -3.37 15.31 -2.75
N LYS A 132 -2.69 15.83 -3.78
CA LYS A 132 -2.82 15.34 -5.16
C LYS A 132 -1.61 14.53 -5.53
N CYS A 133 -1.81 13.23 -5.68
CA CYS A 133 -0.78 12.32 -6.16
C CYS A 133 -0.85 12.20 -7.69
N GLY A 134 0.22 12.61 -8.37
CA GLY A 134 0.45 12.28 -9.76
C GLY A 134 1.25 11.00 -9.86
N SER A 135 0.82 10.09 -10.72
CA SER A 135 1.53 8.83 -10.99
C SER A 135 2.09 8.86 -12.41
N LYS A 136 3.33 8.44 -12.58
CA LYS A 136 3.97 8.30 -13.90
C LYS A 136 4.70 6.97 -14.00
N MET A 137 4.59 6.32 -15.15
CA MET A 137 5.46 5.19 -15.47
C MET A 137 6.78 5.72 -15.99
N VAL A 138 7.88 5.26 -15.39
CA VAL A 138 9.25 5.60 -15.77
C VAL A 138 9.97 4.29 -16.07
N GLU A 139 10.82 4.28 -17.09
CA GLU A 139 11.69 3.13 -17.36
C GLU A 139 12.82 3.10 -16.30
N ALA A 140 12.85 2.04 -15.49
CA ALA A 140 13.85 1.85 -14.43
C ALA A 140 15.04 1.03 -14.93
N LEU A 141 14.77 0.05 -15.81
CA LEU A 141 15.79 -0.63 -16.60
C LEU A 141 15.29 -0.69 -18.05
N PRO A 142 15.99 -0.03 -19.01
CA PRO A 142 15.70 -0.20 -20.43
C PRO A 142 15.89 -1.67 -20.83
N LEU A 143 15.42 -2.02 -22.03
CA LEU A 143 15.59 -3.37 -22.56
C LEU A 143 17.08 -3.78 -22.49
N SER A 144 17.37 -4.77 -21.65
CA SER A 144 18.72 -5.26 -21.38
C SER A 144 18.76 -6.76 -21.63
N ASN A 145 19.77 -7.22 -22.35
CA ASN A 145 19.98 -8.64 -22.63
C ASN A 145 21.34 -9.09 -22.10
N ALA A 146 21.43 -10.38 -21.81
CA ALA A 146 22.66 -11.02 -21.40
C ALA A 146 22.68 -12.48 -21.86
N SER A 147 23.81 -12.88 -22.44
CA SER A 147 24.10 -14.28 -22.71
C SER A 147 24.45 -15.00 -21.41
N ILE A 148 23.84 -16.15 -21.17
CA ILE A 148 24.09 -17.04 -20.05
C ILE A 148 24.39 -18.44 -20.58
N HIS A 149 25.61 -18.90 -20.36
CA HIS A 149 26.10 -20.14 -20.96
C HIS A 149 25.52 -21.39 -20.28
N CYS A 150 25.62 -22.55 -20.94
CA CYS A 150 25.25 -23.81 -20.33
C CYS A 150 26.09 -24.12 -19.09
N SER A 151 25.46 -24.80 -18.14
CA SER A 151 25.99 -25.02 -16.78
C SER A 151 27.32 -25.79 -16.72
N ASN A 152 27.64 -26.56 -17.76
CA ASN A 152 28.88 -27.36 -17.84
C ASN A 152 29.88 -26.85 -18.90
N CYS A 153 29.52 -25.84 -19.69
CA CYS A 153 30.27 -25.45 -20.88
C CYS A 153 31.25 -24.30 -20.61
N MET A 154 30.82 -23.34 -19.79
CA MET A 154 31.60 -22.15 -19.46
C MET A 154 31.14 -21.65 -18.08
N HIS A 155 32.05 -21.17 -17.24
CA HIS A 155 31.76 -20.76 -15.85
C HIS A 155 30.80 -19.55 -15.69
N SER A 156 30.04 -19.17 -16.72
CA SER A 156 29.16 -18.00 -16.77
C SER A 156 27.72 -18.36 -17.16
N SER A 157 27.10 -19.29 -16.41
CA SER A 157 25.68 -19.63 -16.52
C SER A 157 24.74 -18.63 -15.84
N ARG A 158 25.30 -17.61 -15.18
CA ARG A 158 24.63 -16.71 -14.24
C ARG A 158 24.73 -15.28 -14.72
N LYS A 159 23.64 -14.53 -14.55
CA LYS A 159 23.61 -13.08 -14.72
C LYS A 159 22.83 -12.43 -13.59
N VAL A 160 23.34 -11.32 -13.07
CA VAL A 160 22.58 -10.40 -12.23
C VAL A 160 22.36 -9.11 -13.02
N PHE A 161 21.11 -8.71 -13.19
CA PHE A 161 20.74 -7.38 -13.66
C PHE A 161 20.55 -6.47 -12.45
N ILE A 162 21.19 -5.30 -12.48
CA ILE A 162 21.04 -4.27 -11.47
C ILE A 162 20.06 -3.23 -12.02
N VAL A 163 19.00 -2.95 -11.26
CA VAL A 163 17.96 -2.00 -11.61
C VAL A 163 17.98 -0.88 -10.58
N ASP A 164 18.23 0.34 -11.03
CA ASP A 164 18.13 1.53 -10.18
C ASP A 164 16.66 1.96 -10.07
N ILE A 165 16.15 2.04 -8.84
CA ILE A 165 14.76 2.38 -8.56
C ILE A 165 14.63 3.89 -8.31
N PRO A 166 13.87 4.63 -9.13
CA PRO A 166 13.67 6.06 -8.92
C PRO A 166 12.99 6.38 -7.59
N ASP A 167 13.32 7.54 -7.01
CA ASP A 167 12.68 8.08 -5.81
C ASP A 167 11.16 8.21 -5.99
N GLY A 168 10.41 7.80 -4.97
CA GLY A 168 8.94 7.82 -5.00
C GLY A 168 8.32 6.68 -5.80
N THR A 169 9.09 5.65 -6.16
CA THR A 169 8.54 4.42 -6.74
C THR A 169 7.69 3.67 -5.71
N VAL A 170 6.43 3.39 -6.07
CA VAL A 170 5.51 2.60 -5.23
C VAL A 170 5.55 1.12 -5.61
N GLY A 171 5.89 0.82 -6.86
CA GLY A 171 6.10 -0.53 -7.34
C GLY A 171 6.59 -0.53 -8.77
N ILE A 172 6.87 -1.72 -9.28
CA ILE A 172 7.40 -1.93 -10.62
C ILE A 172 6.57 -2.94 -11.39
N VAL A 173 6.72 -2.94 -12.70
CA VAL A 173 6.34 -4.05 -13.58
C VAL A 173 7.58 -4.48 -14.32
N TYR A 174 7.91 -5.77 -14.25
CA TYR A 174 9.01 -6.35 -15.01
C TYR A 174 8.46 -7.27 -16.10
N LYS A 175 9.22 -7.39 -17.18
CA LYS A 175 9.07 -8.44 -18.18
C LYS A 175 10.42 -9.12 -18.32
N LEU A 176 10.46 -10.42 -18.03
CA LEU A 176 11.63 -11.28 -18.12
C LEU A 176 11.36 -12.39 -19.13
N ASP A 177 12.34 -12.64 -19.99
CA ASP A 177 12.38 -13.76 -20.94
C ASP A 177 13.76 -14.42 -20.84
N VAL A 178 13.79 -15.74 -20.67
CA VAL A 178 14.97 -16.59 -20.74
C VAL A 178 14.72 -17.59 -21.84
N ARG A 179 15.55 -17.58 -22.87
CA ARG A 179 15.39 -18.46 -24.03
C ARG A 179 16.68 -19.11 -24.42
N ASP A 180 16.60 -20.41 -24.69
CA ASP A 180 17.71 -21.13 -25.31
C ASP A 180 18.01 -20.57 -26.70
N GLU A 181 19.26 -20.72 -27.12
CA GLU A 181 19.71 -20.38 -28.46
C GLU A 181 18.87 -21.09 -29.55
N GLY A 182 18.60 -20.39 -30.65
CA GLY A 182 17.82 -20.90 -31.78
C GLY A 182 16.30 -20.82 -31.61
N GLN A 183 15.79 -20.39 -30.44
CA GLN A 183 14.37 -20.10 -30.27
C GLN A 183 13.96 -18.77 -30.93
N PRO A 184 12.70 -18.64 -31.39
CA PRO A 184 12.21 -17.39 -31.96
C PRO A 184 12.23 -16.24 -30.93
N PRO A 185 12.59 -15.01 -31.33
CA PRO A 185 12.68 -13.88 -30.42
C PRO A 185 11.29 -13.42 -29.94
N VAL A 186 11.24 -12.83 -28.75
CA VAL A 186 10.03 -12.18 -28.21
C VAL A 186 9.93 -10.74 -28.72
N SER A 187 8.70 -10.29 -28.98
CA SER A 187 8.45 -8.87 -29.24
C SER A 187 8.56 -8.04 -27.95
N TRP A 188 9.40 -7.01 -27.98
CA TRP A 188 9.64 -6.07 -26.88
C TRP A 188 9.20 -4.67 -27.30
N SER A 189 7.95 -4.33 -27.04
CA SER A 189 7.40 -2.98 -27.26
C SER A 189 6.94 -2.36 -25.93
N THR A 190 7.86 -2.31 -24.96
CA THR A 190 7.57 -2.04 -23.56
C THR A 190 7.16 -0.59 -23.29
N ALA A 191 7.89 0.40 -23.83
CA ALA A 191 7.68 1.81 -23.49
C ALA A 191 6.29 2.37 -23.86
N LEU A 192 5.75 2.03 -25.03
CA LEU A 192 4.42 2.48 -25.48
C LEU A 192 3.27 1.85 -24.68
N ALA A 193 3.40 0.58 -24.29
CA ALA A 193 2.35 -0.15 -23.57
C ALA A 193 2.07 0.43 -22.18
N VAL A 194 3.11 0.85 -21.46
CA VAL A 194 2.99 1.35 -20.08
C VAL A 194 2.75 2.86 -20.01
N ALA A 195 3.17 3.63 -21.02
CA ALA A 195 2.95 5.07 -21.06
C ALA A 195 1.45 5.44 -21.07
N ALA A 196 0.59 4.62 -21.71
CA ALA A 196 -0.85 4.83 -21.77
C ALA A 196 -1.57 4.65 -20.42
N VAL A 197 -0.94 3.98 -19.45
CA VAL A 197 -1.56 3.66 -18.16
C VAL A 197 -1.46 4.82 -17.16
N ALA A 198 -0.41 5.64 -17.27
CA ALA A 198 -0.12 6.77 -16.39
C ALA A 198 -1.10 7.97 -16.54
N GLY A 199 -1.93 7.99 -17.58
CA GLY A 199 -2.90 9.07 -17.83
C GLY A 199 -4.18 8.98 -16.97
N SER A 200 -4.38 7.88 -16.23
CA SER A 200 -5.59 7.67 -15.43
C SER A 200 -5.45 8.25 -14.03
N GLY A 201 -5.56 9.58 -13.93
CA GLY A 201 -5.66 10.26 -12.65
C GLY A 201 -6.79 9.67 -11.80
N GLY A 202 -6.46 9.16 -10.61
CA GLY A 202 -7.42 8.64 -9.63
C GLY A 202 -7.32 7.14 -9.33
N ALA A 203 -6.68 6.32 -10.17
CA ALA A 203 -6.52 4.89 -9.86
C ALA A 203 -5.42 4.66 -8.80
N ALA A 204 -5.66 3.73 -7.87
CA ALA A 204 -4.67 3.33 -6.88
C ALA A 204 -3.46 2.64 -7.54
N ALA A 205 -2.28 2.79 -6.95
CA ALA A 205 -1.03 2.25 -7.51
C ALA A 205 -1.07 0.74 -7.87
N PRO A 206 -1.66 -0.17 -7.06
CA PRO A 206 -1.77 -1.58 -7.44
C PRO A 206 -2.60 -1.81 -8.71
N ALA A 207 -3.66 -1.02 -8.92
CA ALA A 207 -4.50 -1.13 -10.12
C ALA A 207 -3.74 -0.66 -11.37
N LEU A 208 -2.98 0.44 -11.26
CA LEU A 208 -2.11 0.94 -12.33
C LEU A 208 -1.01 -0.07 -12.70
N LEU A 209 -0.38 -0.70 -11.71
CA LEU A 209 0.61 -1.73 -11.94
C LEU A 209 0.01 -2.98 -12.61
N GLY A 210 -1.20 -3.38 -12.21
CA GLY A 210 -1.91 -4.50 -12.82
C GLY A 210 -2.33 -4.26 -14.28
N THR A 211 -2.79 -3.06 -14.61
CA THR A 211 -3.14 -2.69 -15.99
C THR A 211 -1.90 -2.58 -16.87
N ALA A 212 -0.82 -2.00 -16.36
CA ALA A 212 0.50 -1.98 -16.99
C ALA A 212 1.01 -3.40 -17.33
N ALA A 213 0.97 -4.32 -16.37
CA ALA A 213 1.36 -5.71 -16.59
C ALA A 213 0.49 -6.38 -17.66
N SER A 214 -0.83 -6.16 -17.61
CA SER A 214 -1.76 -6.72 -18.60
C SER A 214 -1.51 -6.20 -20.01
N ALA A 215 -1.17 -4.92 -20.16
CA ALA A 215 -0.81 -4.32 -21.44
C ALA A 215 0.48 -4.94 -22.01
N LEU A 216 1.51 -5.10 -21.18
CA LEU A 216 2.77 -5.72 -21.55
C LEU A 216 2.63 -7.19 -21.96
N VAL A 217 1.75 -7.94 -21.29
CA VAL A 217 1.43 -9.33 -21.66
C VAL A 217 0.76 -9.40 -23.03
N LYS A 218 -0.25 -8.55 -23.30
CA LYS A 218 -1.01 -8.56 -24.56
C LYS A 218 -0.17 -8.21 -25.79
N GLN A 219 0.87 -7.39 -25.62
CA GLN A 219 1.72 -6.96 -26.73
C GLN A 219 2.82 -7.98 -27.09
N GLY A 220 3.10 -8.91 -26.17
CA GLY A 220 3.92 -10.06 -26.45
C GLY A 220 3.12 -11.07 -27.26
N ASN A 221 3.31 -11.09 -28.59
CA ASN A 221 2.91 -12.22 -29.43
C ASN A 221 3.84 -13.40 -29.13
N ASN A 222 3.76 -13.91 -27.90
CA ASN A 222 4.73 -14.77 -27.26
C ASN A 222 4.53 -16.18 -27.80
N ALA A 223 5.20 -16.52 -28.90
CA ALA A 223 5.40 -17.92 -29.23
C ALA A 223 6.02 -18.57 -27.97
N PRO A 224 5.39 -19.59 -27.36
CA PRO A 224 5.96 -20.24 -26.19
C PRO A 224 7.35 -20.77 -26.53
N PRO A 225 8.25 -20.91 -25.53
CA PRO A 225 9.51 -21.60 -25.72
C PRO A 225 9.26 -22.93 -26.45
N THR A 226 9.93 -23.12 -27.58
CA THR A 226 9.77 -24.32 -28.41
C THR A 226 10.64 -25.48 -27.93
N VAL A 227 11.56 -25.20 -27.01
CA VAL A 227 12.45 -26.15 -26.34
C VAL A 227 12.23 -26.03 -24.83
N SER A 228 12.50 -27.11 -24.09
CA SER A 228 12.42 -27.13 -22.63
C SER A 228 13.56 -26.31 -22.03
N THR A 229 13.38 -24.99 -21.98
CA THR A 229 14.29 -24.07 -21.31
C THR A 229 14.27 -24.35 -19.80
N LYS A 230 15.44 -24.73 -19.27
CA LYS A 230 15.64 -24.95 -17.84
C LYS A 230 16.36 -23.75 -17.26
N CYS A 231 15.69 -23.06 -16.35
CA CYS A 231 16.23 -21.86 -15.73
C CYS A 231 15.60 -21.66 -14.37
N HIS A 232 16.31 -20.97 -13.49
CA HIS A 232 15.73 -20.41 -12.30
C HIS A 232 16.20 -18.98 -12.13
N TRP A 233 15.41 -18.20 -11.42
CA TRP A 233 15.70 -16.81 -11.21
C TRP A 233 15.07 -16.29 -9.93
N TYR A 234 15.65 -15.21 -9.41
CA TYR A 234 15.26 -14.54 -8.19
C TYR A 234 15.21 -13.03 -8.42
N ILE A 235 14.29 -12.36 -7.73
CA ILE A 235 14.22 -10.90 -7.65
C ILE A 235 14.34 -10.54 -6.17
N THR A 236 15.36 -9.76 -5.82
CA THR A 236 15.65 -9.34 -4.45
C THR A 236 16.13 -7.89 -4.42
N PRO A 237 15.76 -7.09 -3.40
CA PRO A 237 16.37 -5.78 -3.16
C PRO A 237 17.68 -5.89 -2.36
N ASP A 238 18.03 -7.08 -1.87
CA ASP A 238 19.24 -7.31 -1.07
C ASP A 238 20.46 -7.60 -1.95
N GLU A 239 21.52 -6.80 -1.76
CA GLU A 239 22.77 -6.89 -2.50
C GLU A 239 23.60 -8.11 -2.07
N ASP A 240 23.56 -8.47 -0.77
CA ASP A 240 24.29 -9.62 -0.25
C ASP A 240 23.71 -10.93 -0.79
N ALA A 241 22.38 -11.04 -0.87
CA ALA A 241 21.70 -12.16 -1.53
C ALA A 241 22.07 -12.27 -3.03
N ALA A 242 22.16 -11.14 -3.74
CA ALA A 242 22.57 -11.12 -5.15
C ALA A 242 24.04 -11.53 -5.32
N GLN A 243 24.91 -11.12 -4.40
CA GLN A 243 26.32 -11.54 -4.40
C GLN A 243 26.46 -13.03 -4.07
N GLN A 244 25.70 -13.54 -3.10
CA GLN A 244 25.63 -14.98 -2.81
C GLN A 244 25.21 -15.79 -4.04
N PHE A 245 24.26 -15.29 -4.84
CA PHE A 245 23.86 -15.94 -6.09
C PHE A 245 25.02 -16.06 -7.09
N LEU A 246 25.87 -15.04 -7.17
CA LEU A 246 27.07 -15.05 -8.02
C LEU A 246 28.17 -15.97 -7.47
N ASP A 247 28.36 -15.99 -6.16
CA ASP A 247 29.41 -16.78 -5.50
C ASP A 247 29.06 -18.28 -5.46
N THR A 248 27.78 -18.61 -5.36
CA THR A 248 27.25 -19.97 -5.38
C THR A 248 26.77 -20.35 -6.78
N LYS A 249 26.35 -21.60 -7.01
CA LYS A 249 25.82 -22.06 -8.31
C LYS A 249 24.39 -21.56 -8.61
N GLY A 250 24.14 -20.26 -8.41
CA GLY A 250 22.86 -19.61 -8.68
C GLY A 250 21.89 -19.74 -7.52
N THR A 251 22.35 -20.02 -6.31
CA THR A 251 21.46 -20.29 -5.19
C THR A 251 21.43 -19.13 -4.21
N ILE A 252 20.24 -18.74 -3.79
CA ILE A 252 20.04 -17.86 -2.64
C ILE A 252 19.47 -18.70 -1.51
N SER A 253 20.12 -18.66 -0.35
CA SER A 253 19.65 -19.31 0.88
C SER A 253 18.28 -18.73 1.26
N LYS A 254 17.38 -19.48 1.88
CA LYS A 254 16.00 -19.03 2.20
C LYS A 254 15.98 -17.69 2.95
N ASP A 255 15.90 -16.61 2.19
CA ASP A 255 15.93 -15.25 2.68
C ASP A 255 14.52 -14.65 2.58
N LYS A 256 14.11 -13.97 3.65
CA LYS A 256 12.84 -13.23 3.73
C LYS A 256 12.83 -12.02 2.78
N THR A 257 13.97 -11.65 2.20
CA THR A 257 14.10 -10.51 1.25
C THR A 257 13.71 -10.86 -0.19
N ILE A 258 13.56 -12.14 -0.54
CA ILE A 258 13.21 -12.55 -1.91
C ILE A 258 11.77 -12.12 -2.23
N LEU A 259 11.62 -11.20 -3.16
CA LEU A 259 10.31 -10.69 -3.61
C LEU A 259 9.64 -11.65 -4.60
N ARG A 260 10.44 -12.33 -5.42
CA ARG A 260 9.97 -13.33 -6.38
C ARG A 260 11.06 -14.35 -6.66
N ALA A 261 10.65 -15.61 -6.78
CA ALA A 261 11.49 -16.68 -7.28
C ALA A 261 10.66 -17.54 -8.23
N ALA A 262 11.29 -18.09 -9.26
CA ALA A 262 10.65 -19.07 -10.12
C ALA A 262 11.65 -20.12 -10.63
N LEU A 263 11.11 -21.29 -10.94
CA LEU A 263 11.82 -22.43 -11.50
C LEU A 263 11.15 -22.82 -12.82
N ASN A 264 11.96 -23.04 -13.85
CA ASN A 264 11.55 -23.37 -15.22
C ASN A 264 10.41 -22.49 -15.75
N THR A 265 10.46 -21.21 -15.39
CA THR A 265 9.53 -20.18 -15.85
C THR A 265 10.30 -19.23 -16.76
N PRO A 266 10.43 -19.58 -18.07
CA PRO A 266 11.26 -18.83 -19.01
C PRO A 266 10.67 -17.45 -19.32
N GLN A 267 9.35 -17.27 -19.23
CA GLN A 267 8.72 -15.97 -19.43
C GLN A 267 7.83 -15.60 -18.26
N GLU A 268 8.00 -14.38 -17.78
CA GLU A 268 7.07 -13.80 -16.83
C GLU A 268 6.95 -12.29 -17.00
N THR A 269 5.72 -11.79 -16.87
CA THR A 269 5.42 -10.36 -16.76
C THR A 269 4.49 -10.16 -15.59
N ARG A 270 4.95 -9.45 -14.55
CA ARG A 270 4.17 -9.25 -13.34
C ARG A 270 4.47 -7.90 -12.69
N PRO A 271 3.49 -7.33 -11.96
CA PRO A 271 3.75 -6.24 -11.04
C PRO A 271 4.38 -6.76 -9.74
N ILE A 272 5.25 -5.95 -9.14
CA ILE A 272 5.80 -6.14 -7.79
C ILE A 272 5.68 -4.84 -7.02
N THR A 273 5.11 -4.91 -5.82
CA THR A 273 5.17 -3.83 -4.83
C THR A 273 6.54 -3.88 -4.15
N LEU A 274 7.25 -2.76 -4.10
CA LEU A 274 8.57 -2.70 -3.49
C LEU A 274 8.47 -2.29 -2.02
N PRO A 275 9.34 -2.82 -1.13
CA PRO A 275 9.49 -2.29 0.22
C PRO A 275 9.84 -0.80 0.21
N PRO A 276 9.34 0.00 1.17
CA PRO A 276 9.69 1.42 1.27
C PRO A 276 11.21 1.63 1.35
N GLY A 277 11.73 2.60 0.59
CA GLY A 277 13.16 2.93 0.60
C GLY A 277 14.04 2.07 -0.32
N THR A 278 13.47 1.09 -1.05
CA THR A 278 14.22 0.30 -2.04
C THR A 278 14.84 1.21 -3.10
N ARG A 279 16.18 1.20 -3.21
CA ARG A 279 16.95 2.01 -4.19
C ARG A 279 17.50 1.19 -5.34
N ARG A 280 17.78 -0.09 -5.10
CA ARG A 280 18.26 -1.04 -6.08
C ARG A 280 17.44 -2.31 -6.02
N LEU A 281 17.32 -2.94 -7.17
CA LEU A 281 16.71 -4.25 -7.30
C LEU A 281 17.61 -5.13 -8.17
N PHE A 282 17.84 -6.35 -7.71
CA PHE A 282 18.69 -7.33 -8.36
C PHE A 282 17.81 -8.44 -8.95
N VAL A 283 17.92 -8.64 -10.25
CA VAL A 283 17.27 -9.75 -10.96
C VAL A 283 18.35 -10.77 -11.32
N CYS A 284 18.38 -11.85 -10.55
CA CYS A 284 19.37 -12.92 -10.66
C CYS A 284 18.80 -14.03 -11.54
N VAL A 285 19.47 -14.38 -12.63
CA VAL A 285 19.02 -15.37 -13.61
C VAL A 285 20.10 -16.40 -13.83
N ASN A 286 19.74 -17.69 -13.73
CA ASN A 286 20.62 -18.80 -14.02
C ASN A 286 20.07 -19.67 -15.16
N ASN A 287 20.95 -20.08 -16.05
CA ASN A 287 20.69 -21.15 -17.00
C ASN A 287 21.00 -22.50 -16.34
N ASP A 288 19.97 -23.34 -16.20
CA ASP A 288 20.10 -24.70 -15.66
C ASP A 288 20.28 -25.74 -16.77
N ASN A 289 20.27 -25.31 -18.04
CA ASN A 289 20.49 -26.20 -19.15
C ASN A 289 21.96 -26.64 -19.21
N TYR A 290 22.18 -27.93 -19.44
CA TYR A 290 23.51 -28.54 -19.39
C TYR A 290 24.31 -28.36 -20.68
N THR A 291 23.62 -28.21 -21.81
CA THR A 291 24.23 -28.29 -23.14
C THR A 291 23.90 -27.12 -24.05
N THR A 292 22.96 -26.26 -23.65
CA THR A 292 22.48 -25.17 -24.49
C THR A 292 22.63 -23.84 -23.78
N ASP A 293 23.23 -22.88 -24.47
CA ASP A 293 23.29 -21.49 -24.03
C ASP A 293 21.92 -20.84 -24.12
N ALA A 294 21.70 -19.82 -23.30
CA ALA A 294 20.47 -19.06 -23.30
C ALA A 294 20.74 -17.56 -23.28
N THR A 295 19.75 -16.79 -23.70
CA THR A 295 19.73 -15.33 -23.58
C THR A 295 18.65 -14.96 -22.57
N ALA A 296 19.05 -14.23 -21.53
CA ALA A 296 18.14 -13.58 -20.61
C ALA A 296 17.89 -12.14 -21.08
N THR A 297 16.64 -11.73 -21.20
CA THR A 297 16.23 -10.38 -21.58
C THR A 297 15.27 -9.84 -20.53
N LEU A 298 15.53 -8.63 -20.05
CA LEU A 298 14.79 -7.98 -18.98
C LEU A 298 14.45 -6.54 -19.35
N SER A 299 13.25 -6.11 -19.01
CA SER A 299 12.86 -4.70 -18.95
C SER A 299 12.11 -4.44 -17.65
N VAL A 300 12.35 -3.29 -17.01
CA VAL A 300 11.66 -2.91 -15.78
C VAL A 300 11.10 -1.49 -15.91
N SER A 301 9.82 -1.34 -15.62
CA SER A 301 9.13 -0.05 -15.57
C SER A 301 8.65 0.22 -14.15
N ALA A 302 8.99 1.37 -13.59
CA ALA A 302 8.62 1.81 -12.26
C ALA A 302 7.42 2.77 -12.29
N LEU A 303 6.48 2.56 -11.38
CA LEU A 303 5.40 3.51 -11.11
C LEU A 303 5.87 4.48 -10.03
N VAL A 304 6.23 5.69 -10.46
CA VAL A 304 6.64 6.78 -9.57
C VAL A 304 5.42 7.62 -9.22
N GLN A 305 5.15 7.77 -7.91
CA GLN A 305 4.06 8.56 -7.40
C GLN A 305 4.60 9.78 -6.64
N ALA A 306 4.20 10.96 -7.05
CA ALA A 306 4.54 12.22 -6.40
C ALA A 306 3.27 12.89 -5.89
N CYS A 307 3.17 13.03 -4.57
CA CYS A 307 2.03 13.67 -3.90
C CYS A 307 2.41 15.11 -3.53
N LYS A 308 1.65 16.09 -4.02
CA LYS A 308 1.83 17.51 -3.71
C LYS A 308 0.72 18.00 -2.80
#